data_AF-A0AAD8AAY4-F1
#
_entry.id   AF-A0AAD8AAY4-F1
#
_cell.length_a   1.000
_cell.length_b   1.000
_cell.length_c   1.000
_cell.angle_alpha   90.00
_cell.angle_beta   90.00
_cell.angle_gamma   90.00
#
_symmetry.space_group_name_H-M   'P 1'
#
loop_
_entity.id
_entity.type
_entity.pdbx_description
1 polymer ?
#
loop_
_entity_poly.entity_id
_entity_poly.type
_entity_poly.pdbx_seq_one_letter_code
_entity_poly.pdbx_strand_id
1 'polypeptide(L)'
;MAFFFSTLRQNYCRQAPLSLQLIKRPICESPKCVSNTYKETVIISKTDPLDAFTSKLVQEKSDKWKYLSTKKIKYPDRRLAYYDECQNSFKSCDIDTVAINELIRKALDSKLYNVILSLLNICKTKKICPSPELLQEVASILSRKGNKAGVKAVQMLCEIHNVNEYIIQAEFKHYKEALGMFEEIYKNYPCLRRKIRNMTKYLVAECVYNKSEASVVLVTNFAKKHALEYRDFYFLTHLWQCLFLSEWFADQKLASELIEEYDELRTTVADRMQFITAIAIRKKCADTIQRLFEVALRYNMKKEYTCILRSFFDHKCSIGDIKSCTEILASALDQNITITTEQHNKFLVLLLSSNNGCSWLSKHKNNEWPHTRVDVPSFQMKF
;
A
#
# COMPACT_ATOMS: atom_id res chain seq x y z
N MET A 1 69.06 -2.98 -0.79
CA MET A 1 67.83 -2.45 -1.44
C MET A 1 66.66 -3.27 -0.91
N ALA A 2 66.13 -2.89 0.25
CA ALA A 2 65.00 -1.97 0.46
C ALA A 2 63.72 -2.81 0.68
N PHE A 3 63.45 -3.31 1.89
CA PHE A 3 62.76 -2.65 3.05
C PHE A 3 61.24 -2.50 2.78
N PHE A 4 60.25 -2.75 3.67
CA PHE A 4 60.17 -3.14 5.09
C PHE A 4 58.68 -3.45 5.46
N PHE A 5 58.45 -4.39 6.42
CA PHE A 5 57.44 -4.46 7.51
C PHE A 5 55.93 -4.33 7.22
N SER A 6 55.00 -5.23 7.59
CA SER A 6 54.64 -5.90 8.87
C SER A 6 54.04 -5.00 9.97
N THR A 7 52.77 -5.30 10.32
CA THR A 7 52.11 -5.22 11.65
C THR A 7 52.14 -3.91 12.46
N LEU A 8 50.95 -3.45 12.89
CA LEU A 8 50.70 -3.14 14.32
C LEU A 8 49.21 -2.97 14.67
N ARG A 9 48.86 -3.67 15.73
CA ARG A 9 47.71 -3.57 16.65
C ARG A 9 47.84 -2.29 17.49
N GLN A 10 46.73 -1.64 17.88
CA GLN A 10 46.46 -1.02 19.20
C GLN A 10 45.15 -0.21 19.12
N ASN A 11 44.09 -0.62 19.82
CA ASN A 11 43.72 -0.19 21.18
C ASN A 11 43.39 1.31 21.29
N TYR A 12 42.10 1.62 21.33
CA TYR A 12 41.58 2.68 22.20
C TYR A 12 40.26 2.22 22.86
N CYS A 13 40.40 1.56 24.00
CA CYS A 13 39.46 1.71 25.10
C CYS A 13 39.86 2.98 25.87
N ARG A 14 38.96 3.96 25.98
CA ARG A 14 38.89 4.81 27.16
C ARG A 14 37.44 4.91 27.61
N GLN A 15 37.25 4.46 28.84
CA GLN A 15 36.06 4.58 29.65
C GLN A 15 35.86 6.02 30.13
N ALA A 16 34.61 6.23 30.59
CA ALA A 16 34.16 7.08 31.69
C ALA A 16 33.52 8.44 31.30
N PRO A 17 32.66 9.00 32.17
CA PRO A 17 31.48 8.36 32.78
C PRO A 17 30.25 9.30 32.84
N LEU A 18 29.10 8.70 33.21
CA LEU A 18 28.01 9.24 34.04
C LEU A 18 27.56 10.71 33.86
N SER A 19 26.32 10.90 33.40
CA SER A 19 25.33 11.67 34.17
C SER A 19 23.90 11.26 33.79
N LEU A 20 23.34 10.35 34.58
CA LEU A 20 21.90 10.15 34.72
C LEU A 20 21.33 11.39 35.43
N GLN A 21 20.81 12.35 34.68
CA GLN A 21 19.90 13.33 35.26
C GLN A 21 18.48 12.77 35.17
N LEU A 22 18.04 12.20 36.30
CA LEU A 22 16.63 12.08 36.65
C LEU A 22 16.01 13.48 36.58
N ILE A 23 15.23 13.75 35.53
CA ILE A 23 14.25 14.83 35.55
C ILE A 23 13.11 14.36 36.46
N LYS A 24 13.18 14.76 37.73
CA LYS A 24 12.04 14.75 38.64
C LYS A 24 10.91 15.55 38.01
N ARG A 25 9.82 14.87 37.65
CA ARG A 25 8.54 15.52 37.36
C ARG A 25 8.09 16.27 38.62
N PRO A 26 7.78 17.56 38.55
CA PRO A 26 7.11 18.22 39.65
C PRO A 26 5.71 17.63 39.80
N ILE A 27 5.42 17.14 41.01
CA ILE A 27 4.08 16.83 41.47
C ILE A 27 3.33 18.16 41.48
N CYS A 28 2.41 18.32 40.53
CA CYS A 28 1.50 19.46 40.51
C CYS A 28 0.38 19.13 41.49
N GLU A 29 0.42 19.76 42.65
CA GLU A 29 -0.65 19.75 43.64
C GLU A 29 -1.92 20.33 43.01
N SER A 30 -3.01 19.57 43.10
CA SER A 30 -4.34 19.98 42.69
C SER A 30 -4.81 21.21 43.47
N PRO A 31 -5.11 22.36 42.83
CA PRO A 31 -5.80 23.44 43.50
C PRO A 31 -7.28 23.08 43.65
N LYS A 32 -7.75 23.21 44.89
CA LYS A 32 -9.14 23.02 45.30
C LYS A 32 -10.09 23.88 44.47
N CYS A 33 -11.20 23.28 44.06
CA CYS A 33 -12.32 23.95 43.43
C CYS A 33 -12.81 25.12 44.30
N VAL A 34 -12.75 26.34 43.75
CA VAL A 34 -13.54 27.48 44.22
C VAL A 34 -14.42 27.88 43.05
N SER A 35 -15.71 27.57 43.17
CA SER A 35 -16.76 27.95 42.24
C SER A 35 -17.02 29.46 42.33
N ASN A 36 -16.38 30.23 41.45
CA ASN A 36 -16.77 31.61 41.19
C ASN A 36 -17.46 31.70 39.83
N THR A 37 -18.77 31.91 39.87
CA THR A 37 -19.61 32.30 38.74
C THR A 37 -19.21 33.70 38.27
N TYR A 38 -18.34 33.76 37.26
CA TYR A 38 -18.14 34.94 36.43
C TYR A 38 -18.86 34.75 35.09
N LYS A 39 -19.71 35.71 34.74
CA LYS A 39 -20.36 35.80 33.43
C LYS A 39 -19.29 36.13 32.38
N GLU A 40 -18.88 35.12 31.64
CA GLU A 40 -17.96 35.24 30.52
C GLU A 40 -18.71 35.82 29.31
N THR A 41 -18.43 37.07 28.98
CA THR A 41 -18.77 37.64 27.67
C THR A 41 -17.96 36.92 26.60
N VAL A 42 -18.65 36.08 25.82
CA VAL A 42 -18.12 35.32 24.69
C VAL A 42 -17.50 36.28 23.68
N ILE A 43 -16.17 36.37 23.69
CA ILE A 43 -15.40 36.91 22.56
C ILE A 43 -15.46 35.82 21.49
N ILE A 44 -16.22 36.08 20.41
CA ILE A 44 -16.29 35.23 19.23
C ILE A 44 -14.90 35.28 18.57
N SER A 45 -14.02 34.35 18.95
CA SER A 45 -12.78 34.12 18.23
C SER A 45 -13.14 33.67 16.81
N LYS A 46 -12.49 34.29 15.81
CA LYS A 46 -12.57 33.87 14.42
C LYS A 46 -12.17 32.40 14.34
N THR A 47 -13.15 31.53 14.19
CA THR A 47 -12.95 30.10 14.01
C THR A 47 -12.10 29.93 12.75
N ASP A 48 -10.99 29.19 12.87
CA ASP A 48 -10.13 28.89 11.74
C ASP A 48 -10.99 28.24 10.63
N PRO A 49 -10.97 28.76 9.39
CA PRO A 49 -11.75 28.17 8.29
C PRO A 49 -11.47 26.67 8.10
N LEU A 50 -10.27 26.18 8.47
CA LEU A 50 -9.98 24.75 8.50
C LEU A 50 -10.76 24.02 9.60
N ASP A 51 -10.85 24.57 10.82
CA ASP A 51 -11.62 23.96 11.90
C ASP A 51 -13.11 23.94 11.60
N ALA A 52 -13.64 24.98 10.95
CA ALA A 52 -15.04 25.04 10.52
C ALA A 52 -15.35 23.95 9.47
N PHE A 53 -14.46 23.75 8.49
CA PHE A 53 -14.61 22.70 7.49
C PHE A 53 -14.55 21.30 8.12
N THR A 54 -13.56 21.07 8.98
CA THR A 54 -13.36 19.77 9.64
C THR A 54 -14.50 19.42 10.59
N SER A 55 -14.99 20.40 11.37
CA SER A 55 -16.15 20.23 12.25
C SER A 55 -17.41 19.90 11.46
N LYS A 56 -17.64 20.58 10.33
CA LYS A 56 -18.79 20.30 9.46
C LYS A 56 -18.71 18.90 8.87
N LEU A 57 -17.53 18.48 8.40
CA LEU A 57 -17.32 17.15 7.82
C LEU A 57 -17.56 16.03 8.86
N VAL A 58 -17.06 16.20 10.08
CA VAL A 58 -17.25 15.24 11.18
C VAL A 58 -18.72 15.16 11.58
N GLN A 59 -19.41 16.29 11.67
CA GLN A 59 -20.84 16.34 11.99
C GLN A 59 -21.69 15.62 10.92
N GLU A 60 -21.46 15.91 9.63
CA GLU A 60 -22.16 15.25 8.52
C GLU A 60 -21.95 13.72 8.50
N LYS A 61 -20.73 13.26 8.81
CA LYS A 61 -20.43 11.83 8.91
C LYS A 61 -21.08 11.19 10.13
N SER A 62 -21.06 11.86 11.27
CA SER A 62 -21.71 11.41 12.51
C SER A 62 -23.22 11.25 12.33
N ASP A 63 -23.87 12.25 11.73
CA ASP A 63 -25.31 12.24 11.51
C ASP A 63 -25.72 11.18 10.47
N LYS A 64 -24.91 11.00 9.41
CA LYS A 64 -25.09 9.89 8.46
C LYS A 64 -24.97 8.52 9.15
N TRP A 65 -24.03 8.37 10.09
CA TRP A 65 -23.85 7.12 10.84
C TRP A 65 -25.00 6.86 11.81
N LYS A 66 -25.48 7.89 12.52
CA LYS A 66 -26.68 7.81 13.37
C LYS A 66 -27.93 7.45 12.57
N TYR A 67 -28.11 8.04 11.40
CA TYR A 67 -29.23 7.70 10.52
C TYR A 67 -29.19 6.23 10.07
N LEU A 68 -28.00 5.72 9.70
CA LEU A 68 -27.83 4.31 9.31
C LEU A 68 -27.96 3.35 10.49
N SER A 69 -27.53 3.73 11.70
CA SER A 69 -27.65 2.89 12.89
C SER A 69 -29.09 2.84 13.43
N THR A 70 -29.84 3.94 13.30
CA THR A 70 -31.25 4.01 13.72
C THR A 70 -32.18 3.22 12.76
N LYS A 71 -31.75 3.00 11.52
CA LYS A 71 -32.42 2.09 10.56
C LYS A 71 -32.22 0.60 10.84
N LYS A 72 -31.38 0.20 11.80
CA LYS A 72 -31.32 -1.19 12.26
C LYS A 72 -32.54 -1.48 13.14
N ILE A 73 -33.53 -2.13 12.52
CA ILE A 73 -34.74 -2.68 13.14
C ILE A 73 -34.36 -3.40 14.44
N LYS A 74 -34.88 -2.91 15.58
CA LYS A 74 -34.82 -3.61 16.86
C LYS A 74 -35.68 -4.87 16.75
N TYR A 75 -35.05 -6.01 16.48
CA TYR A 75 -35.73 -7.30 16.63
C TYR A 75 -35.74 -7.71 18.10
N PRO A 76 -36.87 -8.23 18.61
CA PRO A 76 -36.95 -8.77 19.96
C PRO A 76 -36.05 -10.01 20.08
N ASP A 77 -35.49 -10.20 21.27
CA ASP A 77 -34.57 -11.28 21.61
C ASP A 77 -35.30 -12.65 21.56
N ARG A 78 -35.29 -13.29 20.38
CA ARG A 78 -35.84 -14.62 20.09
C ARG A 78 -34.73 -15.67 19.90
N ARG A 79 -33.69 -15.64 20.74
CA ARG A 79 -32.50 -16.50 20.56
C ARG A 79 -32.73 -18.01 20.71
N LEU A 80 -33.87 -18.47 21.23
CA LEU A 80 -34.10 -19.89 21.53
C LEU A 80 -35.19 -20.58 20.69
N ALA A 81 -36.20 -19.87 20.17
CA ALA A 81 -37.24 -20.47 19.32
C ALA A 81 -36.79 -20.72 17.86
N TYR A 82 -35.72 -20.04 17.43
CA TYR A 82 -35.26 -20.05 16.04
C TYR A 82 -34.52 -21.33 15.63
N TYR A 83 -33.94 -22.06 16.60
CA TYR A 83 -33.17 -23.27 16.31
C TYR A 83 -34.06 -24.44 15.85
N ASP A 84 -35.27 -24.55 16.41
CA ASP A 84 -36.24 -25.61 16.04
C ASP A 84 -36.95 -25.31 14.71
N GLU A 85 -37.26 -24.05 14.41
CA GLU A 85 -37.86 -23.64 13.12
C GLU A 85 -36.90 -23.87 11.95
N CYS A 86 -35.61 -23.58 12.15
CA CYS A 86 -34.59 -23.90 11.17
C CYS A 86 -34.48 -25.41 10.95
N GLN A 87 -34.36 -26.24 11.99
CA GLN A 87 -34.19 -27.70 11.77
C GLN A 87 -35.40 -28.37 11.10
N ASN A 88 -36.63 -27.92 11.40
CA ASN A 88 -37.83 -28.50 10.81
C ASN A 88 -38.10 -28.03 9.37
N SER A 89 -37.70 -26.82 9.00
CA SER A 89 -37.86 -26.31 7.62
C SER A 89 -36.88 -26.94 6.60
N PHE A 90 -35.78 -27.55 7.06
CA PHE A 90 -34.81 -28.19 6.15
C PHE A 90 -35.25 -29.56 5.60
N LYS A 91 -36.29 -30.19 6.16
CA LYS A 91 -36.63 -31.57 5.83
C LYS A 91 -37.53 -31.77 4.59
N SER A 92 -38.20 -30.75 4.04
CA SER A 92 -39.09 -31.00 2.88
C SER A 92 -39.27 -29.90 1.84
N CYS A 93 -38.56 -28.77 1.89
CA CYS A 93 -38.72 -27.72 0.87
C CYS A 93 -37.55 -27.66 -0.10
N ASP A 94 -37.87 -27.37 -1.36
CA ASP A 94 -36.93 -26.83 -2.34
C ASP A 94 -36.48 -25.46 -1.85
N ILE A 95 -35.27 -25.43 -1.29
CA ILE A 95 -34.67 -24.19 -0.81
C ILE A 95 -33.91 -23.61 -1.99
N ASP A 96 -34.28 -22.41 -2.41
CA ASP A 96 -33.59 -21.69 -3.45
C ASP A 96 -32.35 -20.94 -2.92
N THR A 97 -31.56 -20.38 -3.84
CA THR A 97 -30.36 -19.61 -3.51
C THR A 97 -30.67 -18.37 -2.68
N VAL A 98 -31.84 -17.74 -2.88
CA VAL A 98 -32.25 -16.52 -2.17
C VAL A 98 -32.49 -16.82 -0.70
N ALA A 99 -33.27 -17.86 -0.41
CA ALA A 99 -33.56 -18.31 0.94
C ALA A 99 -32.28 -18.72 1.68
N ILE A 100 -31.35 -19.44 1.02
CA ILE A 100 -30.05 -19.77 1.62
C ILE A 100 -29.25 -18.52 1.98
N ASN A 101 -29.17 -17.54 1.07
CA ASN A 101 -28.44 -16.30 1.31
C ASN A 101 -29.02 -15.54 2.51
N GLU A 102 -30.34 -15.44 2.62
CA GLU A 102 -31.01 -14.81 3.76
C GLU A 102 -30.75 -15.55 5.07
N LEU A 103 -30.82 -16.88 5.07
CA LEU A 103 -30.57 -17.70 6.26
C LEU A 103 -29.12 -17.56 6.74
N ILE A 104 -28.16 -17.55 5.82
CA ILE A 104 -26.74 -17.34 6.16
C ILE A 104 -26.54 -15.94 6.72
N ARG A 105 -27.11 -14.89 6.13
CA ARG A 105 -27.03 -13.51 6.66
C ARG A 105 -27.63 -13.40 8.06
N LYS A 106 -28.83 -13.95 8.28
CA LYS A 106 -29.46 -13.99 9.61
C LYS A 106 -28.60 -14.73 10.64
N ALA A 107 -27.97 -15.84 10.24
CA ALA A 107 -27.07 -16.59 11.11
C ALA A 107 -25.77 -15.81 11.43
N LEU A 108 -25.23 -15.06 10.45
CA LEU A 108 -24.10 -14.16 10.65
C LEU A 108 -24.43 -13.02 11.63
N ASP A 109 -25.54 -12.34 11.43
CA ASP A 109 -26.02 -11.24 12.30
C ASP A 109 -26.21 -11.73 13.74
N SER A 110 -26.74 -12.96 13.88
CA SER A 110 -26.98 -13.61 15.17
C SER A 110 -25.72 -14.27 15.76
N LYS A 111 -24.58 -14.26 15.04
CA LYS A 111 -23.30 -14.89 15.43
C LYS A 111 -23.42 -16.40 15.69
N LEU A 112 -24.31 -17.10 14.99
CA LEU A 112 -24.58 -18.53 15.14
C LEU A 112 -23.72 -19.37 14.17
N TYR A 113 -22.42 -19.48 14.44
CA TYR A 113 -21.46 -20.12 13.51
C TYR A 113 -21.72 -21.60 13.22
N ASN A 114 -22.28 -22.33 14.18
CA ASN A 114 -22.63 -23.74 13.99
C ASN A 114 -23.74 -23.91 12.95
N VAL A 115 -24.69 -22.98 12.92
CA VAL A 115 -25.78 -22.94 11.93
C VAL A 115 -25.23 -22.60 10.55
N ILE A 116 -24.25 -21.69 10.47
CA ILE A 116 -23.58 -21.37 9.20
C ILE A 116 -22.92 -22.63 8.63
N LEU A 117 -22.22 -23.41 9.47
CA LEU A 117 -21.58 -24.64 9.02
C LEU A 117 -22.61 -25.67 8.50
N SER A 118 -23.74 -25.85 9.19
CA SER A 118 -24.80 -26.74 8.70
C SER A 118 -25.41 -26.25 7.39
N LEU A 119 -25.63 -24.94 7.26
CA LEU A 119 -26.12 -24.31 6.02
C LEU A 119 -25.15 -24.54 4.85
N LEU A 120 -23.83 -24.36 5.07
CA LEU A 120 -22.82 -24.63 4.04
C LEU A 120 -22.79 -26.11 3.63
N ASN A 121 -22.97 -27.04 4.57
CA ASN A 121 -23.07 -28.47 4.24
C ASN A 121 -24.35 -28.80 3.44
N ILE A 122 -25.45 -28.12 3.71
CA ILE A 122 -26.68 -28.23 2.91
C ILE A 122 -26.45 -27.69 1.50
N CYS A 123 -25.80 -26.52 1.37
CA CYS A 123 -25.40 -25.95 0.09
C CYS A 123 -24.59 -26.97 -0.72
N LYS A 124 -23.61 -27.61 -0.08
CA LYS A 124 -22.77 -28.64 -0.71
C LYS A 124 -23.58 -29.84 -1.19
N THR A 125 -24.48 -30.35 -0.34
CA THR A 125 -25.28 -31.55 -0.65
C THR A 125 -26.29 -31.28 -1.77
N LYS A 126 -26.95 -30.12 -1.73
CA LYS A 126 -27.93 -29.70 -2.73
C LYS A 126 -27.31 -29.03 -3.97
N LYS A 127 -25.98 -28.85 -4.00
CA LYS A 127 -25.26 -28.11 -5.05
C LYS A 127 -25.83 -26.71 -5.29
N ILE A 128 -26.16 -26.00 -4.21
CA ILE A 128 -26.63 -24.62 -4.25
C ILE A 128 -25.44 -23.72 -3.91
N CYS A 129 -25.13 -22.75 -4.76
CA CYS A 129 -24.08 -21.77 -4.51
C CYS A 129 -24.67 -20.50 -3.89
N PRO A 130 -24.30 -20.12 -2.66
CA PRO A 130 -24.58 -18.78 -2.14
C PRO A 130 -23.91 -17.70 -2.98
N SER A 131 -24.29 -16.43 -2.79
CA SER A 131 -23.64 -15.33 -3.51
C SER A 131 -22.16 -15.22 -3.13
N PRO A 132 -21.26 -14.89 -4.08
CA PRO A 132 -19.82 -14.86 -3.84
C PRO A 132 -19.43 -13.84 -2.76
N GLU A 133 -20.10 -12.69 -2.71
CA GLU A 133 -19.89 -11.67 -1.68
C GLU A 133 -20.20 -12.21 -0.28
N LEU A 134 -21.26 -13.01 -0.17
CA LEU A 134 -21.66 -13.64 1.08
C LEU A 134 -20.69 -14.74 1.50
N LEU A 135 -20.22 -15.56 0.55
CA LEU A 135 -19.18 -16.57 0.83
C LEU A 135 -17.89 -15.91 1.32
N GLN A 136 -17.48 -14.80 0.70
CA GLN A 136 -16.31 -14.02 1.11
C GLN A 136 -16.48 -13.45 2.53
N GLU A 137 -17.65 -12.88 2.83
CA GLU A 137 -17.98 -12.37 4.17
C GLU A 137 -17.93 -13.49 5.22
N VAL A 138 -18.56 -14.63 4.94
CA VAL A 138 -18.56 -15.82 5.80
C VAL A 138 -17.13 -16.32 6.02
N ALA A 139 -16.33 -16.47 4.96
CA ALA A 139 -14.93 -16.90 5.06
C ALA A 139 -14.11 -15.93 5.91
N SER A 140 -14.27 -14.61 5.71
CA SER A 140 -13.55 -13.59 6.48
C SER A 140 -13.87 -13.66 7.97
N ILE A 141 -15.16 -13.82 8.32
CA ILE A 141 -15.60 -13.90 9.71
C ILE A 141 -15.13 -15.20 10.38
N LEU A 142 -15.28 -16.35 9.70
CA LEU A 142 -14.84 -17.64 10.21
C LEU A 142 -13.31 -17.70 10.37
N SER A 143 -12.56 -17.10 9.45
CA SER A 143 -11.10 -16.97 9.52
C SER A 143 -10.67 -16.15 10.73
N ARG A 144 -11.25 -14.95 10.94
CA ARG A 144 -10.97 -14.11 12.12
C ARG A 144 -11.31 -14.81 13.45
N LYS A 145 -12.28 -15.72 13.45
CA LYS A 145 -12.65 -16.53 14.61
C LYS A 145 -11.83 -17.81 14.77
N GLY A 146 -10.95 -18.14 13.82
CA GLY A 146 -10.15 -19.36 13.84
C GLY A 146 -10.96 -20.64 13.58
N ASN A 147 -12.17 -20.54 13.01
CA ASN A 147 -13.00 -21.72 12.71
C ASN A 147 -12.53 -22.40 11.41
N LYS A 148 -11.52 -23.27 11.55
CA LYS A 148 -10.90 -23.99 10.42
C LYS A 148 -11.89 -24.86 9.63
N ALA A 149 -12.84 -25.51 10.31
CA ALA A 149 -13.82 -26.38 9.66
C ALA A 149 -14.76 -25.58 8.76
N GLY A 150 -15.23 -24.42 9.24
CA GLY A 150 -16.09 -23.53 8.45
C GLY A 150 -15.36 -22.92 7.24
N VAL A 151 -14.11 -22.47 7.42
CA VAL A 151 -13.30 -21.99 6.28
C VAL A 151 -13.11 -23.08 5.23
N LYS A 152 -12.83 -24.32 5.65
CA LYS A 152 -12.70 -25.47 4.73
C LYS A 152 -14.02 -25.79 4.01
N ALA A 153 -15.16 -25.64 4.68
CA ALA A 153 -16.47 -25.85 4.06
C ALA A 153 -16.77 -24.79 2.98
N VAL A 154 -16.45 -23.51 3.23
CA VAL A 154 -16.54 -22.45 2.20
C VAL A 154 -15.61 -22.75 1.03
N GLN A 155 -14.37 -23.17 1.33
CA GLN A 155 -13.38 -23.53 0.32
C GLN A 155 -13.88 -24.62 -0.63
N MET A 156 -14.46 -25.70 -0.08
CA MET A 156 -15.05 -26.79 -0.87
C MET A 156 -16.25 -26.34 -1.71
N LEU A 157 -17.06 -25.39 -1.21
CA LEU A 157 -18.17 -24.84 -1.99
C LEU A 157 -17.66 -24.02 -3.18
N CYS A 158 -16.64 -23.20 -2.95
CA CYS A 158 -15.99 -22.44 -4.03
C CYS A 158 -15.34 -23.38 -5.07
N GLU A 159 -14.70 -24.48 -4.64
CA GLU A 159 -14.17 -25.52 -5.52
C GLU A 159 -15.25 -26.11 -6.46
N ILE A 160 -16.45 -26.37 -5.94
CA ILE A 160 -17.52 -27.02 -6.68
C ILE A 160 -18.18 -26.05 -7.67
N HIS A 161 -18.38 -24.79 -7.28
CA HIS A 161 -19.24 -23.87 -8.02
C HIS A 161 -18.49 -22.78 -8.79
N ASN A 162 -17.28 -22.43 -8.36
CA ASN A 162 -16.48 -21.40 -9.01
C ASN A 162 -15.01 -21.80 -9.06
N VAL A 163 -14.73 -22.90 -9.80
CA VAL A 163 -13.39 -23.47 -9.98
C VAL A 163 -12.36 -22.39 -10.36
N ASN A 164 -12.72 -21.45 -11.22
CA ASN A 164 -11.81 -20.39 -11.66
C ASN A 164 -11.47 -19.40 -10.53
N GLU A 165 -12.46 -18.94 -9.77
CA GLU A 165 -12.23 -18.03 -8.64
C GLU A 165 -11.56 -18.73 -7.46
N TYR A 166 -11.84 -20.03 -7.27
CA TYR A 166 -11.12 -20.87 -6.34
C TYR A 166 -9.66 -21.06 -6.73
N ILE A 167 -9.35 -21.29 -8.01
CA ILE A 167 -7.98 -21.38 -8.50
C ILE A 167 -7.24 -20.07 -8.23
N ILE A 168 -7.86 -18.91 -8.51
CA ILE A 168 -7.30 -17.59 -8.19
C ILE A 168 -7.07 -17.42 -6.68
N GLN A 169 -7.95 -17.94 -5.82
CA GLN A 169 -7.74 -17.92 -4.37
C GLN A 169 -6.76 -19.01 -3.89
N ALA A 170 -6.57 -20.10 -4.63
CA ALA A 170 -5.58 -21.14 -4.38
C ALA A 170 -4.16 -20.70 -4.80
N GLU A 171 -4.02 -19.69 -5.67
CA GLU A 171 -2.75 -19.00 -5.96
C GLU A 171 -2.07 -18.52 -4.68
N PHE A 172 -2.81 -18.17 -3.63
CA PHE A 172 -2.26 -17.86 -2.31
C PHE A 172 -1.45 -19.00 -1.69
N LYS A 173 -1.93 -20.24 -1.82
CA LYS A 173 -1.22 -21.43 -1.34
C LYS A 173 0.06 -21.61 -2.15
N HIS A 174 -0.02 -21.41 -3.46
CA HIS A 174 1.13 -21.50 -4.36
C HIS A 174 2.19 -20.44 -4.06
N TYR A 175 1.82 -19.18 -3.76
CA TYR A 175 2.80 -18.15 -3.36
C TYR A 175 3.48 -18.50 -2.05
N LYS A 176 2.74 -19.00 -1.05
CA LYS A 176 3.32 -19.41 0.23
C LYS A 176 4.31 -20.57 0.06
N GLU A 177 3.95 -21.57 -0.73
CA GLU A 177 4.82 -22.71 -1.04
C GLU A 177 6.06 -22.27 -1.82
N ALA A 178 5.89 -21.41 -2.82
CA ALA A 178 6.98 -20.86 -3.62
C ALA A 178 7.97 -20.04 -2.77
N LEU A 179 7.46 -19.15 -1.90
CA LEU A 179 8.30 -18.39 -0.98
C LEU A 179 9.02 -19.29 0.02
N GLY A 180 8.39 -20.36 0.50
CA GLY A 180 9.04 -21.37 1.35
C GLY A 180 10.22 -22.06 0.65
N MET A 181 10.03 -22.50 -0.60
CA MET A 181 11.11 -23.08 -1.40
C MET A 181 12.22 -22.06 -1.67
N PHE A 182 11.87 -20.81 -1.99
CA PHE A 182 12.85 -19.75 -2.20
C PHE A 182 13.66 -19.47 -0.95
N GLU A 183 13.04 -19.48 0.22
CA GLU A 183 13.74 -19.29 1.50
C GLU A 183 14.76 -20.41 1.75
N GLU A 184 14.36 -21.66 1.56
CA GLU A 184 15.24 -22.82 1.74
C GLU A 184 16.42 -22.77 0.77
N ILE A 185 16.16 -22.46 -0.51
CA ILE A 185 17.21 -22.36 -1.52
C ILE A 185 18.14 -21.17 -1.21
N TYR A 186 17.58 -20.04 -0.81
CA TYR A 186 18.34 -18.82 -0.50
C TYR A 186 19.31 -19.03 0.68
N LYS A 187 18.86 -19.79 1.70
CA LYS A 187 19.64 -20.16 2.88
C LYS A 187 20.76 -21.14 2.52
N ASN A 188 20.42 -22.23 1.83
CA ASN A 188 21.33 -23.37 1.64
C ASN A 188 22.28 -23.21 0.44
N TYR A 189 21.92 -22.40 -0.56
CA TYR A 189 22.68 -22.27 -1.82
C TYR A 189 23.01 -20.81 -2.17
N PRO A 190 24.09 -20.23 -1.60
CA PRO A 190 24.49 -18.84 -1.88
C PRO A 190 24.66 -18.50 -3.36
N CYS A 191 25.12 -19.47 -4.18
CA CYS A 191 25.29 -19.30 -5.62
C CYS A 191 23.97 -19.05 -6.38
N LEU A 192 22.83 -19.47 -5.82
CA LEU A 192 21.51 -19.31 -6.42
C LEU A 192 20.77 -18.04 -5.98
N ARG A 193 21.30 -17.29 -5.00
CA ARG A 193 20.62 -16.10 -4.44
C ARG A 193 20.25 -15.05 -5.49
N ARG A 194 21.13 -14.83 -6.49
CA ARG A 194 20.82 -13.91 -7.61
C ARG A 194 19.61 -14.37 -8.42
N LYS A 195 19.47 -15.69 -8.65
CA LYS A 195 18.35 -16.27 -9.38
C LYS A 195 17.05 -16.14 -8.58
N ILE A 196 17.11 -16.43 -7.27
CA ILE A 196 15.98 -16.23 -6.36
C ILE A 196 15.53 -14.77 -6.34
N ARG A 197 16.46 -13.82 -6.16
CA ARG A 197 16.18 -12.37 -6.25
C ARG A 197 15.42 -12.01 -7.51
N ASN A 198 15.89 -12.48 -8.67
CA ASN A 198 15.25 -12.21 -9.96
C ASN A 198 13.86 -12.85 -10.06
N MET A 199 13.63 -14.05 -9.52
CA MET A 199 12.33 -14.72 -9.56
C MET A 199 11.33 -14.06 -8.61
N THR A 200 11.73 -13.82 -7.36
CA THR A 200 10.89 -13.16 -6.34
C THR A 200 10.47 -11.77 -6.80
N LYS A 201 11.31 -11.07 -7.58
CA LYS A 201 10.95 -9.79 -8.20
C LYS A 201 9.60 -9.85 -8.94
N TYR A 202 9.41 -10.84 -9.79
CA TYR A 202 8.17 -11.01 -10.56
C TYR A 202 7.00 -11.40 -9.66
N LEU A 203 7.24 -12.30 -8.71
CA LEU A 203 6.23 -12.73 -7.74
C LEU A 203 5.73 -11.55 -6.88
N VAL A 204 6.62 -10.67 -6.44
CA VAL A 204 6.27 -9.45 -5.69
C VAL A 204 5.41 -8.51 -6.55
N ALA A 205 5.83 -8.27 -7.79
CA ALA A 205 5.07 -7.41 -8.71
C ALA A 205 3.66 -7.96 -8.96
N GLU A 206 3.54 -9.28 -9.13
CA GLU A 206 2.26 -9.97 -9.32
C GLU A 206 1.39 -9.90 -8.05
N CYS A 207 1.96 -10.12 -6.86
CA CYS A 207 1.22 -10.03 -5.60
C CYS A 207 0.62 -8.64 -5.36
N VAL A 208 1.38 -7.59 -5.66
CA VAL A 208 0.92 -6.19 -5.54
C VAL A 208 -0.11 -5.89 -6.65
N TYR A 209 0.13 -6.34 -7.88
CA TYR A 209 -0.77 -6.10 -9.01
C TYR A 209 -2.12 -6.80 -8.87
N ASN A 210 -2.14 -8.04 -8.36
CA ASN A 210 -3.35 -8.83 -8.15
C ASN A 210 -4.15 -8.38 -6.90
N LYS A 211 -3.68 -7.34 -6.18
CA LYS A 211 -4.41 -6.66 -5.09
C LYS A 211 -4.81 -7.58 -3.95
N SER A 212 -4.04 -8.63 -3.76
CA SER A 212 -4.25 -9.58 -2.71
C SER A 212 -3.58 -9.07 -1.43
N GLU A 213 -4.37 -8.53 -0.50
CA GLU A 213 -3.85 -8.03 0.79
C GLU A 213 -3.06 -9.12 1.53
N ALA A 214 -3.57 -10.35 1.55
CA ALA A 214 -2.87 -11.46 2.20
C ALA A 214 -1.59 -11.88 1.44
N SER A 215 -1.54 -11.79 0.10
CA SER A 215 -0.28 -12.03 -0.65
C SER A 215 0.73 -10.93 -0.40
N VAL A 216 0.29 -9.66 -0.34
CA VAL A 216 1.15 -8.52 0.02
C VAL A 216 1.74 -8.69 1.42
N VAL A 217 0.95 -9.13 2.40
CA VAL A 217 1.44 -9.44 3.75
C VAL A 217 2.48 -10.58 3.72
N LEU A 218 2.24 -11.64 2.94
CA LEU A 218 3.21 -12.75 2.81
C LEU A 218 4.55 -12.28 2.22
N VAL A 219 4.55 -11.55 1.11
CA VAL A 219 5.78 -11.05 0.50
C VAL A 219 6.46 -9.99 1.35
N THR A 220 5.69 -9.21 2.12
CA THR A 220 6.23 -8.24 3.09
C THR A 220 6.98 -8.95 4.20
N ASN A 221 6.37 -9.96 4.82
CA ASN A 221 7.02 -10.75 5.87
C ASN A 221 8.28 -11.46 5.34
N PHE A 222 8.21 -12.00 4.12
CA PHE A 222 9.37 -12.60 3.45
C PHE A 222 10.51 -11.58 3.25
N ALA A 223 10.20 -10.40 2.72
CA ALA A 223 11.19 -9.34 2.47
C ALA A 223 11.80 -8.80 3.77
N LYS A 224 10.97 -8.54 4.80
CA LYS A 224 11.42 -8.10 6.12
C LYS A 224 12.34 -9.12 6.77
N LYS A 225 11.97 -10.41 6.73
CA LYS A 225 12.81 -11.51 7.23
C LYS A 225 14.19 -11.50 6.58
N HIS A 226 14.26 -11.34 5.26
CA HIS A 226 15.54 -11.35 4.55
C HIS A 226 16.42 -10.13 4.86
N ALA A 227 15.80 -8.96 5.05
CA ALA A 227 16.49 -7.76 5.47
C ALA A 227 17.08 -7.93 6.90
N LEU A 228 16.34 -8.54 7.82
CA LEU A 228 16.77 -8.72 9.21
C LEU A 228 17.81 -9.83 9.36
N GLU A 229 17.58 -11.01 8.77
CA GLU A 229 18.42 -12.19 8.95
C GLU A 229 19.70 -12.16 8.11
N TYR A 230 19.61 -11.70 6.86
CA TYR A 230 20.73 -11.74 5.91
C TYR A 230 21.30 -10.37 5.58
N ARG A 231 20.73 -9.28 6.13
CA ARG A 231 21.06 -7.90 5.73
C ARG A 231 20.93 -7.68 4.23
N ASP A 232 20.04 -8.43 3.57
CA ASP A 232 19.76 -8.28 2.14
C ASP A 232 18.47 -7.49 1.93
N PHE A 233 18.64 -6.21 1.64
CA PHE A 233 17.53 -5.29 1.39
C PHE A 233 16.95 -5.42 -0.02
N TYR A 234 17.50 -6.25 -0.91
CA TYR A 234 17.04 -6.35 -2.30
C TYR A 234 15.53 -6.60 -2.43
N PHE A 235 15.00 -7.56 -1.67
CA PHE A 235 13.57 -7.89 -1.71
C PHE A 235 12.72 -6.74 -1.20
N LEU A 236 13.18 -6.06 -0.15
CA LEU A 236 12.49 -4.93 0.45
C LEU A 236 12.50 -3.71 -0.46
N THR A 237 13.61 -3.42 -1.14
CA THR A 237 13.71 -2.37 -2.16
C THR A 237 12.73 -2.62 -3.30
N HIS A 238 12.63 -3.87 -3.77
CA HIS A 238 11.73 -4.18 -4.88
C HIS A 238 10.26 -4.13 -4.47
N LEU A 239 9.93 -4.66 -3.29
CA LEU A 239 8.61 -4.54 -2.70
C LEU A 239 8.21 -3.08 -2.52
N TRP A 240 9.08 -2.26 -1.92
CA TRP A 240 8.86 -0.83 -1.78
C TRP A 240 8.58 -0.17 -3.12
N GLN A 241 9.37 -0.47 -4.16
CA GLN A 241 9.16 0.09 -5.50
C GLN A 241 7.78 -0.28 -6.06
N CYS A 242 7.36 -1.54 -5.94
CA CYS A 242 6.05 -2.00 -6.40
C CYS A 242 4.91 -1.31 -5.64
N LEU A 243 5.01 -1.25 -4.31
CA LEU A 243 4.01 -0.61 -3.45
C LEU A 243 3.94 0.91 -3.70
N PHE A 244 5.08 1.57 -3.85
CA PHE A 244 5.16 3.00 -4.12
C PHE A 244 4.53 3.37 -5.46
N LEU A 245 4.77 2.55 -6.49
CA LEU A 245 4.18 2.72 -7.81
C LEU A 245 2.71 2.26 -7.92
N SER A 246 2.16 1.66 -6.87
CA SER A 246 0.76 1.25 -6.84
C SER A 246 -0.17 2.47 -6.85
N GLU A 247 -1.34 2.31 -7.46
CA GLU A 247 -2.43 3.29 -7.44
C GLU A 247 -3.20 3.27 -6.11
N TRP A 248 -2.99 2.23 -5.29
CA TRP A 248 -3.74 2.01 -4.05
C TRP A 248 -3.10 2.72 -2.86
N PHE A 249 -3.91 3.51 -2.16
CA PHE A 249 -3.46 4.24 -0.98
C PHE A 249 -2.88 3.32 0.12
N ALA A 250 -3.47 2.13 0.33
CA ALA A 250 -2.98 1.17 1.34
C ALA A 250 -1.54 0.72 1.03
N ASP A 251 -1.24 0.42 -0.23
CA ASP A 251 0.11 0.04 -0.67
C ASP A 251 1.09 1.20 -0.53
N GLN A 252 0.68 2.41 -0.93
CA GLN A 252 1.51 3.61 -0.81
C GLN A 252 1.84 3.94 0.65
N LYS A 253 0.86 3.74 1.55
CA LYS A 253 1.05 3.89 2.99
C LYS A 253 2.04 2.85 3.51
N LEU A 254 1.89 1.59 3.12
CA LEU A 254 2.83 0.52 3.49
C LEU A 254 4.25 0.82 2.96
N ALA A 255 4.40 1.33 1.74
CA ALA A 255 5.69 1.76 1.21
C ALA A 255 6.33 2.87 2.07
N SER A 256 5.53 3.80 2.57
CA SER A 256 5.98 4.87 3.47
C SER A 256 6.43 4.29 4.82
N GLU A 257 5.65 3.37 5.40
CA GLU A 257 6.00 2.68 6.64
C GLU A 257 7.32 1.89 6.51
N LEU A 258 7.54 1.21 5.37
CA LEU A 258 8.78 0.45 5.15
C LEU A 258 10.02 1.33 5.10
N ILE A 259 9.97 2.50 4.45
CA ILE A 259 11.13 3.40 4.38
C ILE A 259 11.36 4.18 5.68
N GLU A 260 10.32 4.33 6.51
CA GLU A 260 10.44 4.82 7.88
C GLU A 260 11.14 3.79 8.78
N GLU A 261 10.73 2.53 8.69
CA GLU A 261 11.19 1.43 9.56
C GLU A 261 12.64 1.00 9.29
N TYR A 262 13.11 1.05 8.04
CA TYR A 262 14.43 0.53 7.64
C TYR A 262 15.33 1.63 7.06
N ASP A 263 16.32 2.09 7.84
CA ASP A 263 17.25 3.13 7.39
C ASP A 263 18.09 2.68 6.17
N GLU A 264 18.55 1.43 6.12
CA GLU A 264 19.32 0.91 4.98
C GLU A 264 18.47 0.76 3.71
N LEU A 265 17.14 0.71 3.83
CA LEU A 265 16.27 0.75 2.66
C LEU A 265 16.41 2.09 1.94
N ARG A 266 16.61 3.20 2.67
CA ARG A 266 16.70 4.55 2.11
C ARG A 266 17.84 4.70 1.12
N THR A 267 19.00 4.09 1.38
CA THR A 267 20.15 4.13 0.48
C THR A 267 19.85 3.39 -0.82
N THR A 268 19.27 2.19 -0.74
CA THR A 268 18.90 1.41 -1.93
C THR A 268 17.75 2.05 -2.73
N VAL A 269 16.85 2.76 -2.05
CA VAL A 269 15.76 3.52 -2.68
C VAL A 269 16.31 4.74 -3.41
N ALA A 270 17.26 5.46 -2.83
CA ALA A 270 17.92 6.60 -3.46
C ALA A 270 18.49 6.23 -4.84
N ASP A 271 19.17 5.09 -4.94
CA ASP A 271 19.70 4.55 -6.21
C ASP A 271 18.61 4.26 -7.26
N ARG A 272 17.37 4.01 -6.82
CA ARG A 272 16.23 3.69 -7.69
C ARG A 272 15.41 4.92 -8.08
N MET A 273 15.49 6.02 -7.32
CA MET A 273 14.64 7.19 -7.53
C MET A 273 14.72 7.76 -8.94
N GLN A 274 15.92 7.82 -9.53
CA GLN A 274 16.09 8.33 -10.90
C GLN A 274 15.37 7.45 -11.93
N PHE A 275 15.44 6.12 -11.78
CA PHE A 275 14.72 5.19 -12.65
C PHE A 275 13.20 5.32 -12.51
N ILE A 276 12.69 5.44 -11.27
CA ILE A 276 11.27 5.62 -10.99
C ILE A 276 10.77 6.95 -11.58
N THR A 277 11.58 8.01 -11.46
CA THR A 277 11.30 9.32 -12.05
C THR A 277 11.14 9.23 -13.56
N ALA A 278 12.06 8.54 -14.25
CA ALA A 278 11.97 8.36 -15.70
C ALA A 278 10.69 7.60 -16.11
N ILE A 279 10.29 6.58 -15.33
CA ILE A 279 9.03 5.87 -15.55
C ILE A 279 7.83 6.80 -15.35
N ALA A 280 7.81 7.55 -14.25
CA ALA A 280 6.69 8.43 -13.89
C ALA A 280 6.51 9.55 -14.92
N ILE A 281 7.60 10.16 -15.37
CA ILE A 281 7.61 11.17 -16.46
C ILE A 281 7.04 10.57 -17.75
N ARG A 282 7.53 9.39 -18.17
CA ARG A 282 7.06 8.73 -19.40
C ARG A 282 5.57 8.38 -19.33
N LYS A 283 5.09 7.97 -18.16
CA LYS A 283 3.66 7.67 -17.91
C LYS A 283 2.82 8.92 -17.66
N LYS A 284 3.42 10.10 -17.57
CA LYS A 284 2.77 11.38 -17.21
C LYS A 284 2.07 11.33 -15.84
N CYS A 285 2.60 10.55 -14.90
CA CYS A 285 2.07 10.40 -13.54
C CYS A 285 2.66 11.48 -12.63
N ALA A 286 2.09 12.69 -12.63
CA ALA A 286 2.57 13.81 -11.82
C ALA A 286 2.51 13.52 -10.31
N ASP A 287 1.48 12.79 -9.84
CA ASP A 287 1.34 12.34 -8.45
C ASP A 287 2.56 11.55 -7.96
N THR A 288 3.04 10.60 -8.76
CA THR A 288 4.23 9.80 -8.41
C THR A 288 5.48 10.67 -8.30
N ILE A 289 5.63 11.67 -9.16
CA ILE A 289 6.77 12.60 -9.11
C ILE A 289 6.69 13.47 -7.84
N GLN A 290 5.50 13.96 -7.50
CA GLN A 290 5.27 14.70 -6.27
C GLN A 290 5.63 13.85 -5.03
N ARG A 291 5.14 12.62 -4.95
CA ARG A 291 5.49 11.70 -3.86
C ARG A 291 6.99 11.40 -3.80
N LEU A 292 7.68 11.34 -4.93
CA LEU A 292 9.15 11.21 -4.95
C LEU A 292 9.84 12.44 -4.35
N PHE A 293 9.37 13.65 -4.64
CA PHE A 293 9.88 14.86 -3.98
C PHE A 293 9.64 14.83 -2.48
N GLU A 294 8.44 14.45 -2.04
CA GLU A 294 8.10 14.34 -0.62
C GLU A 294 9.02 13.35 0.10
N VAL A 295 9.24 12.16 -0.47
CA VAL A 295 10.18 11.18 0.09
C VAL A 295 11.60 11.74 0.13
N ALA A 296 12.08 12.34 -0.96
CA ALA A 296 13.45 12.86 -1.02
C ALA A 296 13.68 14.00 -0.02
N LEU A 297 12.70 14.90 0.16
CA LEU A 297 12.77 15.97 1.15
C LEU A 297 12.69 15.42 2.58
N ARG A 298 11.72 14.54 2.86
CA ARG A 298 11.48 13.98 4.19
C ARG A 298 12.71 13.25 4.75
N TYR A 299 13.48 12.59 3.90
CA TYR A 299 14.67 11.84 4.29
C TYR A 299 15.99 12.52 3.93
N ASN A 300 15.98 13.83 3.67
CA ASN A 300 17.18 14.64 3.37
C ASN A 300 18.04 14.10 2.20
N MET A 301 17.41 13.52 1.18
CA MET A 301 18.05 12.99 -0.04
C MET A 301 18.27 14.10 -1.07
N LYS A 302 19.10 15.11 -0.73
CA LYS A 302 19.26 16.33 -1.54
C LYS A 302 19.76 16.06 -2.97
N LYS A 303 20.64 15.07 -3.14
CA LYS A 303 21.19 14.69 -4.45
C LYS A 303 20.09 14.13 -5.34
N GLU A 304 19.29 13.23 -4.81
CA GLU A 304 18.19 12.57 -5.52
C GLU A 304 17.08 13.57 -5.83
N TYR A 305 16.73 14.43 -4.87
CA TYR A 305 15.79 15.54 -5.09
C TYR A 305 16.23 16.42 -6.26
N THR A 306 17.52 16.78 -6.32
CA THR A 306 18.10 17.56 -7.43
C THR A 306 17.96 16.83 -8.76
N CYS A 307 18.23 15.52 -8.80
CA CYS A 307 18.06 14.71 -10.01
C CYS A 307 16.61 14.63 -10.48
N ILE A 308 15.67 14.44 -9.55
CA ILE A 308 14.22 14.41 -9.83
C ILE A 308 13.78 15.77 -10.39
N LEU A 309 14.17 16.86 -9.72
CA LEU A 309 13.83 18.24 -10.10
C LEU A 309 14.31 18.57 -11.50
N ARG A 310 15.57 18.27 -11.80
CA ARG A 310 16.17 18.48 -13.11
C ARG A 310 15.45 17.69 -14.21
N SER A 311 15.20 16.40 -13.98
CA SER A 311 14.50 15.54 -14.94
C SER A 311 13.07 16.02 -15.20
N PHE A 312 12.38 16.47 -14.16
CA PHE A 312 11.03 17.00 -14.26
C PHE A 312 11.01 18.37 -14.97
N PHE A 313 11.99 19.23 -14.69
CA PHE A 313 12.16 20.50 -15.38
C PHE A 313 12.38 20.32 -16.89
N ASP A 314 13.27 19.42 -17.29
CA ASP A 314 13.52 19.11 -18.70
C ASP A 314 12.25 18.63 -19.40
N HIS A 315 11.45 17.78 -18.74
CA HIS A 315 10.17 17.34 -19.25
C HIS A 315 9.14 18.46 -19.39
N LYS A 316 9.04 19.36 -18.41
CA LYS A 316 8.13 20.51 -18.47
C LYS A 316 8.56 21.50 -19.56
N CYS A 317 9.86 21.70 -19.75
CA CYS A 317 10.39 22.48 -20.85
C CYS A 317 10.03 21.88 -22.20
N SER A 318 10.14 20.56 -22.38
CA SER A 318 9.82 19.91 -23.66
C SER A 318 8.33 19.95 -24.01
N ILE A 319 7.45 20.00 -23.00
CA ILE A 319 6.00 20.20 -23.19
C ILE A 319 5.66 21.67 -23.46
N GLY A 320 6.54 22.60 -23.11
CA GLY A 320 6.33 24.04 -23.22
C GLY A 320 5.52 24.65 -22.06
N ASP A 321 5.55 24.01 -20.89
CA ASP A 321 4.82 24.45 -19.70
C ASP A 321 5.63 25.48 -18.90
N ILE A 322 5.60 26.74 -19.35
CA ILE A 322 6.38 27.85 -18.78
C ILE A 322 6.04 28.09 -17.31
N LYS A 323 4.76 27.94 -16.94
CA LYS A 323 4.30 28.15 -15.56
C LYS A 323 4.96 27.15 -14.62
N SER A 324 4.88 25.86 -14.95
CA SER A 324 5.53 24.81 -14.14
C SER A 324 7.05 24.99 -14.09
N CYS A 325 7.69 25.38 -15.21
CA CYS A 325 9.13 25.64 -15.21
C CYS A 325 9.52 26.78 -14.26
N THR A 326 8.74 27.87 -14.23
CA THR A 326 8.96 28.99 -13.31
C THR A 326 8.79 28.57 -11.86
N GLU A 327 7.76 27.77 -11.54
CA GLU A 327 7.54 27.22 -10.20
C GLU A 327 8.69 26.31 -9.75
N ILE A 328 9.19 25.45 -10.66
CA ILE A 328 10.34 24.58 -10.39
C ILE A 328 11.61 25.40 -10.14
N LEU A 329 11.84 26.47 -10.92
CA LEU A 329 12.96 27.40 -10.72
C LEU A 329 12.90 28.10 -9.36
N ALA A 330 11.72 28.60 -8.97
CA ALA A 330 11.53 29.19 -7.65
C ALA A 330 11.83 28.18 -6.53
N SER A 331 11.28 26.97 -6.64
CA SER A 331 11.54 25.89 -5.67
C SER A 331 13.02 25.49 -5.62
N ALA A 332 13.72 25.45 -6.75
CA ALA A 332 15.14 25.17 -6.79
C ALA A 332 15.97 26.26 -6.08
N LEU A 333 15.60 27.54 -6.23
CA LEU A 333 16.22 28.66 -5.52
C LEU A 333 16.01 28.53 -4.01
N ASP A 334 14.77 28.26 -3.57
CA ASP A 334 14.43 28.10 -2.14
C ASP A 334 15.24 26.97 -1.49
N GLN A 335 15.50 25.89 -2.22
CA GLN A 335 16.26 24.73 -1.74
C GLN A 335 17.78 24.84 -1.97
N ASN A 336 18.27 25.98 -2.48
CA ASN A 336 19.67 26.20 -2.87
C ASN A 336 20.19 25.09 -3.79
N ILE A 337 19.46 24.83 -4.87
CA ILE A 337 19.78 23.86 -5.91
C ILE A 337 20.17 24.59 -7.17
N THR A 338 21.36 24.29 -7.68
CA THR A 338 21.83 24.85 -8.94
C THR A 338 21.17 24.13 -10.11
N ILE A 339 20.53 24.88 -10.98
CA ILE A 339 20.10 24.39 -12.29
C ILE A 339 21.30 24.47 -13.25
N THR A 340 21.38 23.54 -14.20
CA THR A 340 22.50 23.51 -15.16
C THR A 340 22.36 24.62 -16.21
N THR A 341 23.48 25.09 -16.77
CA THR A 341 23.47 26.08 -17.86
C THR A 341 22.66 25.60 -19.07
N GLU A 342 22.70 24.29 -19.37
CA GLU A 342 21.90 23.68 -20.43
C GLU A 342 20.39 23.87 -20.20
N GLN A 343 19.93 23.64 -18.97
CA GLN A 343 18.54 23.82 -18.59
C GLN A 343 18.11 25.30 -18.60
N HIS A 344 18.99 26.22 -18.17
CA HIS A 344 18.75 27.65 -18.34
C HIS A 344 18.58 28.03 -19.82
N ASN A 345 19.44 27.51 -20.70
CA ASN A 345 19.33 27.75 -22.14
C ASN A 345 18.02 27.19 -22.72
N LYS A 346 17.62 25.97 -22.34
CA LYS A 346 16.33 25.38 -22.75
C LYS A 346 15.16 26.27 -22.35
N PHE A 347 15.17 26.81 -21.14
CA PHE A 347 14.12 27.69 -20.65
C PHE A 347 14.10 29.05 -21.36
N LEU A 348 15.27 29.65 -21.63
CA LEU A 348 15.35 30.89 -22.42
C LEU A 348 14.80 30.71 -23.82
N VAL A 349 15.15 29.61 -24.50
CA VAL A 349 14.59 29.27 -25.82
C VAL A 349 13.07 29.14 -25.76
N LEU A 350 12.54 28.51 -24.71
CA LEU A 350 11.10 28.39 -24.51
C LEU A 350 10.42 29.75 -24.33
N LEU A 351 10.97 30.65 -23.50
CA LEU A 351 10.44 32.00 -23.29
C LEU A 351 10.43 32.84 -24.57
N LEU A 352 11.53 32.82 -25.33
CA LEU A 352 11.65 33.55 -26.58
C LEU A 352 10.70 33.01 -27.65
N SER A 353 10.52 31.69 -27.71
CA SER A 353 9.60 31.04 -28.67
C SER A 353 8.13 31.34 -28.36
N SER A 354 7.78 31.50 -27.08
CA SER A 354 6.41 31.84 -26.67
C SER A 354 6.02 33.27 -27.05
N ASN A 355 6.97 34.20 -27.08
CA ASN A 355 6.70 35.61 -27.42
C ASN A 355 6.65 35.86 -28.93
N ASN A 356 7.25 35.00 -29.75
CA ASN A 356 7.42 35.25 -31.18
C ASN A 356 6.29 34.69 -32.06
N GLY A 357 5.23 34.09 -31.49
CA GLY A 357 4.11 33.50 -32.24
C GLY A 357 4.48 32.35 -33.21
N CYS A 358 5.77 32.02 -33.32
CA CYS A 358 6.32 31.05 -34.24
C CYS A 358 6.45 29.69 -33.57
N SER A 359 5.45 28.85 -33.83
CA SER A 359 5.35 27.45 -33.39
C SER A 359 6.46 26.56 -34.00
N TRP A 360 7.70 26.68 -33.51
CA TRP A 360 8.77 25.71 -33.83
C TRP A 360 8.64 24.41 -33.02
N LEU A 361 8.00 24.47 -31.84
CA LEU A 361 7.74 23.29 -31.00
C LEU A 361 6.74 22.29 -31.63
N SER A 362 5.94 22.72 -32.62
CA SER A 362 5.06 21.79 -33.36
C SER A 362 5.81 20.87 -34.32
N LYS A 363 7.01 21.25 -34.79
CA LYS A 363 7.78 20.44 -35.75
C LYS A 363 8.51 19.26 -35.11
N HIS A 364 8.82 19.33 -33.82
CA HIS A 364 9.52 18.22 -33.13
C HIS A 364 8.60 17.12 -32.59
N LYS A 365 7.28 17.37 -32.52
CA LYS A 365 6.28 16.35 -32.17
C LYS A 365 6.15 15.22 -33.20
N ASN A 366 6.70 15.39 -34.41
CA ASN A 366 6.62 14.39 -35.48
C ASN A 366 7.87 13.51 -35.64
N ASN A 367 8.93 13.73 -34.84
CA ASN A 367 10.18 12.96 -34.95
C ASN A 367 10.45 12.05 -33.74
N GLU A 368 9.49 11.84 -32.84
CA GLU A 368 9.61 10.80 -31.82
C GLU A 368 9.16 9.43 -32.39
N TRP A 369 10.17 8.64 -32.76
CA TRP A 369 10.22 7.18 -32.84
C TRP A 369 9.13 6.48 -33.67
N PRO A 370 9.46 5.89 -34.84
CA PRO A 370 8.57 4.91 -35.44
C PRO A 370 8.41 3.77 -34.44
N HIS A 371 7.18 3.54 -33.98
CA HIS A 371 6.83 2.29 -33.34
C HIS A 371 7.13 1.17 -34.34
N THR A 372 8.30 0.54 -34.24
CA THR A 372 8.45 -0.83 -34.69
C THR A 372 7.46 -1.62 -33.87
N ARG A 373 6.28 -1.87 -34.44
CA ARG A 373 5.43 -2.98 -34.03
C ARG A 373 6.35 -4.20 -34.09
N VAL A 374 6.72 -4.70 -32.92
CA VAL A 374 7.16 -6.08 -32.81
C VAL A 374 5.91 -6.88 -33.13
N ASP A 375 5.81 -7.39 -34.36
CA ASP A 375 4.84 -8.41 -34.71
C ASP A 375 5.17 -9.63 -33.84
N VAL A 376 4.43 -9.77 -32.75
CA VAL A 376 4.42 -10.99 -31.96
C VAL A 376 3.65 -12.01 -32.81
N PRO A 377 4.28 -13.12 -33.25
CA PRO A 377 3.57 -14.12 -34.01
C PRO A 377 2.39 -14.62 -33.18
N SER A 378 1.21 -14.70 -33.80
CA SER A 378 0.04 -15.32 -33.21
C SER A 378 0.38 -16.76 -32.84
N PHE A 379 0.55 -17.05 -31.55
CA PHE A 379 0.56 -18.41 -31.06
C PHE A 379 -0.85 -18.98 -31.27
N GLN A 380 -1.04 -19.76 -32.33
CA GLN A 380 -2.17 -20.67 -32.45
C GLN A 380 -1.91 -21.85 -31.53
N MET A 381 -2.67 -21.97 -30.44
CA MET A 381 -2.80 -23.25 -29.75
C MET A 381 -3.51 -24.20 -30.70
N LYS A 382 -2.80 -25.24 -31.14
CA LYS A 382 -3.43 -26.41 -31.75
C LYS A 382 -4.05 -27.23 -30.61
N PHE A 383 -5.34 -27.50 -30.74
CA PHE A 383 -6.10 -28.42 -29.90
C PHE A 383 -5.54 -29.84 -29.98
#